data_AF-A0A6I6EEG3-F1
#
_entry.id   AF-A0A6I6EEG3-F1
#
_cell.length_a   1.000
_cell.length_b   1.000
_cell.length_c   1.000
_cell.angle_alpha   90.00
_cell.angle_beta   90.00
_cell.angle_gamma   90.00
#
_symmetry.space_group_name_H-M   'P 1'
#
loop_
_entity.id
_entity.type
_entity.pdbx_description
1 polymer ?
#
loop_
_entity_poly.entity_id
_entity_poly.type
_entity_poly.pdbx_seq_one_letter_code
_entity_poly.pdbx_strand_id
1 'polypeptide(L)'
;MTQRRWPTQLAAYPYAQPLLIGWQIADRERDVYWNDYEQALDAYLATQDQDLTDEERQRWLALSREGFQSLAARGDRHIGTSLALIRIHSELGEPQAVIQAIEQMLEIMPWMAEPLPDALELHVNRPFLAPLARFEQVQILEGELGNWIQSGIQAALEAADRAA
;
A
#
# COMPACT_ATOMS: atom_id res chain seq x y z
N MET A 1 -12.40 -22.05 7.45
CA MET A 1 -12.03 -20.64 7.21
C MET A 1 -11.34 -20.57 5.87
N THR A 2 -11.96 -19.99 4.85
CA THR A 2 -11.38 -19.88 3.51
C THR A 2 -10.29 -18.81 3.58
N GLN A 3 -9.03 -19.19 3.36
CA GLN A 3 -7.90 -18.25 3.36
C GLN A 3 -8.11 -17.25 2.21
N ARG A 4 -8.65 -16.06 2.52
CA ARG A 4 -8.91 -15.01 1.55
C ARG A 4 -7.60 -14.34 1.17
N ARG A 5 -7.06 -14.67 0.00
CA ARG A 5 -5.83 -14.06 -0.53
C ARG A 5 -6.10 -12.67 -1.12
N TRP A 6 -5.05 -11.87 -1.26
CA TRP A 6 -5.12 -10.52 -1.81
C TRP A 6 -5.93 -10.36 -3.10
N PRO A 7 -5.95 -11.29 -4.10
CA PRO A 7 -6.66 -11.02 -5.34
C PRO A 7 -8.16 -10.89 -5.14
N THR A 8 -8.73 -11.71 -4.24
CA THR A 8 -10.16 -11.69 -3.93
C THR A 8 -10.52 -10.46 -3.09
N GLN A 9 -9.66 -10.09 -2.14
CA GLN A 9 -9.93 -8.99 -1.24
C GLN A 9 -9.78 -7.64 -1.94
N LEU A 10 -8.67 -7.44 -2.66
CA LEU A 10 -8.44 -6.20 -3.39
C LEU A 10 -9.44 -6.01 -4.54
N ALA A 11 -10.01 -7.09 -5.09
CA ALA A 11 -11.07 -6.98 -6.09
C ALA A 11 -12.35 -6.27 -5.60
N ALA A 12 -12.54 -6.18 -4.28
CA ALA A 12 -13.65 -5.43 -3.70
C ALA A 12 -13.46 -3.91 -3.77
N TYR A 13 -12.24 -3.42 -4.03
CA TYR A 13 -11.92 -2.00 -4.02
C TYR A 13 -11.92 -1.38 -5.43
N PRO A 14 -12.71 -0.31 -5.68
CA PRO A 14 -12.73 0.40 -6.96
C PRO A 14 -11.36 0.79 -7.51
N TYR A 15 -10.41 1.26 -6.69
CA TYR A 15 -9.09 1.67 -7.17
C TYR A 15 -8.27 0.51 -7.74
N ALA A 16 -8.47 -0.70 -7.21
CA ALA A 16 -7.68 -1.87 -7.57
C ALA A 16 -8.17 -2.52 -8.87
N GLN A 17 -9.48 -2.39 -9.18
CA GLN A 17 -10.11 -3.02 -10.35
C GLN A 17 -9.34 -2.84 -11.67
N PRO A 18 -8.93 -1.62 -12.08
CA PRO A 18 -8.18 -1.45 -13.33
C PRO A 18 -6.79 -2.12 -13.33
N LEU A 19 -6.24 -2.45 -12.15
CA LEU A 19 -4.88 -2.95 -11.97
C LEU A 19 -4.80 -4.46 -11.74
N LEU A 20 -5.91 -5.08 -11.32
CA LEU A 20 -5.98 -6.48 -10.88
C LEU A 20 -5.38 -7.47 -11.88
N ILE A 21 -5.76 -7.37 -13.16
CA ILE A 21 -5.27 -8.28 -14.19
C ILE A 21 -3.75 -8.15 -14.32
N GLY A 22 -3.23 -6.92 -14.35
CA GLY A 22 -1.79 -6.64 -14.38
C GLY A 22 -1.05 -7.30 -13.21
N TRP A 23 -1.58 -7.19 -11.99
CA TRP A 23 -0.99 -7.84 -10.80
C TRP A 23 -1.07 -9.36 -10.82
N GLN A 24 -2.14 -9.92 -11.37
CA GLN A 24 -2.33 -11.37 -11.43
C GLN A 24 -1.38 -12.03 -12.45
N ILE A 25 -1.10 -11.35 -13.57
CA ILE A 25 -0.25 -11.87 -14.65
C ILE A 25 1.21 -11.40 -14.56
N ALA A 26 1.54 -10.52 -13.62
CA ALA A 26 2.91 -10.06 -13.43
C ALA A 26 3.86 -11.24 -13.23
N ASP A 27 4.99 -11.21 -13.94
CA ASP A 27 6.06 -12.18 -13.76
C ASP A 27 6.74 -11.97 -12.41
N ARG A 28 6.66 -13.00 -11.55
CA ARG A 28 7.16 -13.00 -10.18
C ARG A 28 8.49 -13.71 -10.03
N GLU A 29 8.98 -14.38 -11.06
CA GLU A 29 10.18 -15.23 -10.97
C GLU A 29 11.44 -14.43 -10.61
N ARG A 30 11.46 -13.14 -10.97
CA ARG A 30 12.58 -12.22 -10.72
C ARG A 30 12.41 -11.39 -9.45
N ASP A 31 11.26 -11.48 -8.80
CA ASP A 31 10.97 -10.72 -7.60
C ASP A 31 11.32 -11.53 -6.35
N VAL A 32 12.56 -11.34 -5.88
CA VAL A 32 13.11 -12.04 -4.71
C VAL A 32 12.37 -11.75 -3.41
N TYR A 33 11.53 -10.70 -3.38
CA TYR A 33 10.76 -10.29 -2.21
C TYR A 33 9.28 -10.72 -2.30
N TRP A 34 8.83 -11.27 -3.44
CA TRP A 34 7.41 -11.51 -3.71
C TRP A 34 6.70 -12.30 -2.61
N ASN A 35 7.29 -13.42 -2.16
CA ASN A 35 6.64 -14.30 -1.18
C ASN A 35 6.46 -13.61 0.18
N ASP A 36 7.47 -12.85 0.62
CA ASP A 36 7.42 -12.13 1.89
C ASP A 36 6.45 -10.93 1.78
N TYR A 37 6.42 -10.27 0.62
CA TYR A 37 5.47 -9.21 0.29
C TYR A 37 4.02 -9.71 0.32
N GLU A 38 3.75 -10.84 -0.35
CA GLU A 38 2.41 -11.43 -0.39
C GLU A 38 1.93 -11.80 1.02
N GLN A 39 2.81 -12.36 1.86
CA GLN A 39 2.47 -12.68 3.25
C GLN A 39 2.18 -11.43 4.09
N ALA A 40 2.98 -10.37 3.96
CA ALA A 40 2.76 -9.11 4.67
C ALA A 40 1.45 -8.43 4.23
N LEU A 41 1.14 -8.47 2.93
CA LEU A 41 -0.10 -7.95 2.38
C LEU A 41 -1.32 -8.76 2.84
N ASP A 42 -1.27 -10.09 2.75
CA ASP A 42 -2.35 -10.96 3.21
C ASP A 42 -2.59 -10.78 4.72
N ALA A 43 -1.53 -10.57 5.52
CA ALA A 43 -1.65 -10.26 6.94
C ALA A 43 -2.39 -8.94 7.19
N TYR A 44 -2.10 -7.88 6.42
CA TYR A 44 -2.86 -6.63 6.51
C TYR A 44 -4.32 -6.84 6.14
N LEU A 45 -4.56 -7.53 5.03
CA LEU A 45 -5.90 -7.75 4.51
C LEU A 45 -6.75 -8.64 5.45
N ALA A 46 -6.10 -9.55 6.20
CA ALA A 46 -6.77 -10.30 7.27
C ALA A 46 -7.37 -9.37 8.34
N THR A 47 -6.77 -8.20 8.60
CA THR A 47 -7.32 -7.23 9.57
C THR A 47 -8.70 -6.71 9.17
N GLN A 48 -9.09 -6.81 7.89
CA GLN A 48 -10.38 -6.32 7.39
C GLN A 48 -11.53 -7.29 7.65
N ASP A 49 -11.25 -8.48 8.19
CA ASP A 49 -12.30 -9.41 8.60
C ASP A 49 -13.09 -8.84 9.79
N GLN A 50 -14.42 -8.81 9.64
CA GLN A 50 -15.35 -8.24 10.63
C GLN A 50 -15.55 -9.19 11.82
N ASP A 51 -15.25 -10.47 11.65
CA ASP A 51 -15.42 -11.48 12.69
C ASP A 51 -14.22 -11.54 13.66
N LEU A 52 -13.13 -10.80 13.39
CA LEU A 52 -11.97 -10.73 14.27
C LEU A 52 -12.22 -9.90 15.52
N THR A 53 -11.71 -10.38 16.64
CA THR A 53 -11.57 -9.58 17.86
C THR A 53 -10.53 -8.46 17.67
N ASP A 54 -10.59 -7.43 18.51
CA ASP A 54 -9.60 -6.34 18.48
C ASP A 54 -8.17 -6.84 18.70
N GLU A 55 -7.98 -7.82 19.58
CA GLU A 55 -6.67 -8.43 19.85
C GLU A 55 -6.11 -9.15 18.61
N GLU A 56 -6.95 -9.91 17.89
CA GLU A 56 -6.53 -10.58 16.67
C GLU A 56 -6.25 -9.59 15.55
N ARG A 57 -7.09 -8.55 15.40
CA ARG A 57 -6.89 -7.46 14.44
C ARG A 57 -5.55 -6.78 14.67
N GLN A 58 -5.24 -6.43 15.93
CA GLN A 58 -3.96 -5.83 16.30
C GLN A 58 -2.77 -6.75 16.01
N ARG A 59 -2.91 -8.06 16.28
CA ARG A 59 -1.87 -9.05 15.97
C ARG A 59 -1.59 -9.14 14.47
N TRP A 60 -2.62 -9.18 13.64
CA TRP A 60 -2.48 -9.20 12.17
C TRP A 60 -1.86 -7.91 11.63
N LEU A 61 -2.26 -6.76 12.18
CA LEU A 61 -1.71 -5.46 11.81
C LEU A 61 -0.22 -5.36 12.19
N ALA A 62 0.15 -5.82 13.39
CA ALA A 62 1.55 -5.90 13.82
C ALA A 62 2.39 -6.82 12.93
N LEU A 63 1.87 -8.01 12.59
CA LEU A 63 2.55 -8.95 11.70
C LEU A 63 2.79 -8.35 10.31
N SER A 64 1.79 -7.64 9.78
CA SER A 64 1.92 -6.96 8.49
C SER A 64 2.97 -5.85 8.55
N ARG A 65 2.93 -5.01 9.60
CA ARG A 65 3.91 -3.95 9.83
C ARG A 65 5.33 -4.50 9.86
N GLU A 66 5.56 -5.54 10.66
CA GLU A 66 6.87 -6.20 10.78
C GLU A 66 7.34 -6.76 9.43
N GLY A 67 6.44 -7.38 8.67
CA GLY A 67 6.72 -7.88 7.33
C GLY A 67 7.19 -6.79 6.38
N PHE A 68 6.44 -5.69 6.26
CA PHE A 68 6.80 -4.58 5.38
C PHE A 68 8.06 -3.82 5.85
N GLN A 69 8.27 -3.66 7.16
CA GLN A 69 9.50 -3.08 7.69
C GLN A 69 10.72 -3.97 7.39
N SER A 70 10.58 -5.29 7.51
CA SER A 70 11.64 -6.25 7.17
C SER A 70 11.99 -6.19 5.67
N LEU A 71 10.98 -6.11 4.81
CA LEU A 71 11.16 -5.95 3.36
C LEU A 71 11.95 -4.67 3.04
N ALA A 72 11.52 -3.52 3.57
CA ALA A 72 12.20 -2.25 3.38
C ALA A 72 13.66 -2.30 3.88
N ALA A 73 13.89 -2.87 5.08
CA ALA A 73 15.23 -3.04 5.65
C ALA A 73 16.14 -3.95 4.82
N ARG A 74 15.57 -4.94 4.10
CA ARG A 74 16.29 -5.82 3.18
C ARG A 74 16.50 -5.21 1.79
N GLY A 75 16.08 -3.97 1.57
CA GLY A 75 16.30 -3.22 0.34
C GLY A 75 15.16 -3.33 -0.68
N ASP A 76 13.98 -3.80 -0.29
CA ASP A 76 12.81 -3.75 -1.16
C ASP A 76 12.36 -2.30 -1.34
N ARG A 77 12.44 -1.80 -2.59
CA ARG A 77 12.21 -0.40 -2.96
C ARG A 77 10.93 -0.20 -3.77
N HIS A 78 10.04 -1.20 -3.78
CA HIS A 78 8.83 -1.15 -4.58
C HIS A 78 7.80 -0.19 -3.94
N ILE A 79 7.11 0.61 -4.77
CA ILE A 79 6.13 1.61 -4.30
C ILE A 79 5.06 0.99 -3.40
N GLY A 80 4.60 -0.22 -3.71
CA GLY A 80 3.62 -0.95 -2.90
C GLY A 80 4.05 -1.16 -1.44
N THR A 81 5.34 -1.38 -1.18
CA THR A 81 5.89 -1.53 0.18
C THR A 81 5.84 -0.22 0.95
N SER A 82 6.23 0.89 0.29
CA SER A 82 6.11 2.23 0.87
C SER A 82 4.65 2.60 1.18
N LEU A 83 3.73 2.35 0.23
CA LEU A 83 2.32 2.65 0.40
C LEU A 83 1.69 1.83 1.54
N ALA A 84 2.09 0.56 1.69
CA ALA A 84 1.62 -0.27 2.79
C ALA A 84 2.08 0.25 4.15
N LEU A 85 3.33 0.68 4.29
CA LEU A 85 3.84 1.29 5.53
C LEU A 85 3.09 2.58 5.88
N ILE A 86 2.89 3.47 4.91
CA ILE A 86 2.08 4.69 5.08
C ILE A 86 0.69 4.34 5.61
N ARG A 87 0.02 3.36 4.96
CA ARG A 87 -1.32 2.94 5.34
C ARG A 87 -1.38 2.37 6.76
N ILE A 88 -0.47 1.45 7.08
CA ILE A 88 -0.43 0.78 8.38
C ILE A 88 -0.16 1.79 9.52
N HIS A 89 0.81 2.68 9.34
CA HIS A 89 1.10 3.73 10.33
C HIS A 89 -0.06 4.71 10.50
N SER A 90 -0.78 5.02 9.41
CA SER A 90 -1.98 5.85 9.48
C SER A 90 -3.09 5.17 10.29
N GLU A 91 -3.32 3.86 10.10
CA GLU A 91 -4.32 3.10 10.87
C GLU A 91 -3.97 2.95 12.34
N LEU A 92 -2.67 2.84 12.65
CA LEU A 92 -2.18 2.79 14.02
C LEU A 92 -2.22 4.16 14.73
N GLY A 93 -2.53 5.24 14.01
CA GLY A 93 -2.52 6.59 14.56
C GLY A 93 -1.11 7.06 14.93
N GLU A 94 -0.10 6.68 14.15
CA GLU A 94 1.32 6.99 14.37
C GLU A 94 1.78 8.10 13.41
N PRO A 95 1.43 9.40 13.62
CA PRO A 95 1.66 10.46 12.63
C PRO A 95 3.14 10.66 12.28
N GLN A 96 4.03 10.59 13.25
CA GLN A 96 5.47 10.71 13.01
C GLN A 96 6.02 9.58 12.14
N ALA A 97 5.48 8.36 12.29
CA ALA A 97 5.87 7.22 11.47
C ALA A 97 5.30 7.32 10.04
N VAL A 98 4.11 7.92 9.87
CA VAL A 98 3.57 8.26 8.54
C VAL A 98 4.49 9.23 7.81
N ILE A 99 4.86 10.35 8.47
CA ILE A 99 5.77 11.35 7.88
C ILE A 99 7.08 10.69 7.48
N GLN A 100 7.71 9.93 8.38
CA GLN A 100 8.96 9.23 8.11
C GLN A 100 8.84 8.23 6.94
N ALA A 101 7.74 7.49 6.84
CA ALA A 101 7.51 6.56 5.74
C ALA A 101 7.36 7.29 4.39
N ILE A 102 6.70 8.46 4.38
CA ILE A 102 6.59 9.31 3.19
C ILE A 102 7.97 9.86 2.80
N GLU A 103 8.76 10.37 3.75
CA GLU A 103 10.12 10.87 3.50
C GLU A 103 11.00 9.78 2.86
N GLN A 104 11.03 8.58 3.45
CA GLN A 104 11.79 7.43 2.93
C GLN A 104 11.35 7.04 1.51
N MET A 105 10.05 7.07 1.24
CA MET A 105 9.52 6.80 -0.10
C MET A 105 10.00 7.84 -1.11
N LEU A 106 10.01 9.13 -0.74
CA LEU A 106 10.47 10.22 -1.61
C LEU A 106 11.99 10.18 -1.85
N GLU A 107 12.78 9.66 -0.91
CA GLU A 107 14.21 9.40 -1.16
C GLU A 107 14.43 8.32 -2.23
N ILE A 108 13.57 7.30 -2.27
CA ILE A 108 13.65 6.19 -3.24
C ILE A 108 13.05 6.58 -4.59
N MET A 109 11.95 7.34 -4.57
CA MET A 109 11.18 7.77 -5.74
C MET A 109 10.96 9.29 -5.73
N PRO A 110 12.01 10.11 -5.95
CA PRO A 110 11.90 11.58 -5.87
C PRO A 110 10.87 12.17 -6.83
N TRP A 111 10.66 11.51 -7.97
CA TRP A 111 9.67 11.91 -8.99
C TRP A 111 8.22 11.91 -8.46
N MET A 112 7.94 11.24 -7.33
CA MET A 112 6.63 11.30 -6.68
C MET A 112 6.32 12.66 -6.04
N ALA A 113 7.33 13.51 -5.80
CA ALA A 113 7.15 14.86 -5.26
C ALA A 113 6.82 15.92 -6.32
N GLU A 114 7.01 15.60 -7.61
CA GLU A 114 6.80 16.53 -8.71
C GLU A 114 5.54 16.17 -9.50
N PRO A 115 4.81 17.15 -10.08
CA PRO A 115 3.70 16.84 -10.98
C PRO A 115 4.16 15.91 -12.10
N LEU A 116 3.44 14.79 -12.27
CA LEU A 116 3.77 13.84 -13.32
C LEU A 116 3.43 14.44 -14.69
N PRO A 117 4.30 14.29 -15.71
CA PRO A 117 3.95 14.65 -17.07
C PRO A 117 2.72 13.85 -17.53
N ASP A 118 1.81 14.47 -18.27
CA ASP A 118 0.58 13.84 -18.79
C ASP A 118 0.84 12.55 -19.61
N ALA A 119 2.07 12.36 -20.12
CA ALA A 119 2.48 11.22 -20.92
C ALA A 119 3.17 10.09 -20.12
N LEU A 120 3.34 10.23 -18.80
CA LEU A 120 4.00 9.21 -17.98
C LEU A 120 2.99 8.14 -17.54
N GLU A 121 3.01 7.00 -18.21
CA GLU A 121 2.28 5.81 -17.75
C GLU A 121 3.05 5.16 -16.58
N LEU A 122 2.47 5.22 -15.38
CA LEU A 122 3.00 4.52 -14.22
C LEU A 122 2.55 3.05 -14.25
N HIS A 123 3.49 2.12 -14.25
CA HIS A 123 3.23 0.69 -14.14
C HIS A 123 3.62 0.18 -12.76
N VAL A 124 2.65 -0.33 -12.00
CA VAL A 124 2.88 -0.93 -10.68
C VAL A 124 2.60 -2.42 -10.76
N ASN A 125 3.67 -3.22 -10.67
CA ASN A 125 3.60 -4.67 -10.93
C ASN A 125 3.31 -5.50 -9.67
N ARG A 126 3.12 -4.86 -8.50
CA ARG A 126 2.65 -5.50 -7.28
C ARG A 126 1.29 -4.94 -6.85
N PRO A 127 0.39 -5.77 -6.30
CA PRO A 127 -0.80 -5.29 -5.63
C PRO A 127 -0.41 -4.38 -4.47
N PHE A 128 -1.02 -3.20 -4.34
CA PHE A 128 -0.70 -2.25 -3.27
C PHE A 128 -1.94 -1.84 -2.51
N LEU A 129 -1.72 -1.28 -1.31
CA LEU A 129 -2.76 -0.69 -0.48
C LEU A 129 -2.92 0.80 -0.78
N ALA A 130 -4.14 1.30 -0.77
CA ALA A 130 -4.39 2.74 -0.84
C ALA A 130 -3.75 3.45 0.37
N PRO A 131 -3.11 4.63 0.19
CA PRO A 131 -2.39 5.31 1.26
C PRO A 131 -3.25 5.59 2.51
N LEU A 132 -4.56 5.81 2.30
CA LEU A 132 -5.57 5.97 3.36
C LEU A 132 -6.84 5.23 2.99
N ALA A 133 -7.64 4.85 4.01
CA ALA A 133 -8.90 4.12 3.85
C ALA A 133 -9.88 4.79 2.88
N ARG A 134 -9.99 6.12 2.94
CA ARG A 134 -10.91 6.88 2.09
C ARG A 134 -10.60 6.76 0.59
N PHE A 135 -9.37 6.41 0.21
CA PHE A 135 -8.99 6.23 -1.18
C PHE A 135 -9.38 4.86 -1.74
N GLU A 136 -9.70 3.88 -0.88
CA GLU A 136 -10.09 2.54 -1.34
C GLU A 136 -11.34 2.54 -2.22
N GLN A 137 -12.22 3.52 -2.02
CA GLN A 137 -13.48 3.65 -2.76
C GLN A 137 -13.37 4.64 -3.94
N VAL A 138 -12.20 5.20 -4.19
CA VAL A 138 -11.97 6.15 -5.28
C VAL A 138 -11.48 5.38 -6.51
N GLN A 139 -12.28 5.38 -7.57
CA GLN A 139 -11.89 4.78 -8.84
C GLN A 139 -10.68 5.51 -9.46
N ILE A 140 -9.73 4.74 -9.98
CA ILE A 140 -8.61 5.27 -10.77
C ILE A 140 -9.05 5.29 -12.23
N LEU A 141 -8.97 6.46 -12.86
CA LEU A 141 -9.22 6.61 -14.29
C LEU A 141 -7.97 6.24 -15.08
N GLU A 142 -8.15 5.90 -16.35
CA GLU A 142 -7.04 5.57 -17.25
C GLU A 142 -6.04 6.74 -17.32
N GLY A 143 -4.74 6.44 -17.18
CA GLY A 143 -3.67 7.45 -17.13
C GLY A 143 -3.52 8.19 -15.79
N GLU A 144 -4.47 8.07 -14.85
CA GLU A 144 -4.50 8.88 -13.62
C GLU A 144 -3.87 8.19 -12.39
N LEU A 145 -3.27 7.00 -12.55
CA LEU A 145 -2.70 6.25 -11.43
C LEU A 145 -1.71 7.07 -10.62
N GLY A 146 -0.80 7.76 -11.30
CA GLY A 146 0.22 8.58 -10.65
C GLY A 146 -0.39 9.72 -9.83
N ASN A 147 -1.30 10.49 -10.44
CA ASN A 147 -2.03 11.58 -9.77
C ASN A 147 -2.85 11.08 -8.57
N TRP A 148 -3.47 9.91 -8.70
CA TRP A 148 -4.21 9.27 -7.61
C TRP A 148 -3.30 8.91 -6.43
N ILE A 149 -2.13 8.33 -6.70
CA ILE A 149 -1.17 7.98 -5.63
C ILE A 149 -0.63 9.25 -4.97
N GLN A 150 -0.24 10.26 -5.75
CA GLN A 150 0.24 11.55 -5.22
C GLN A 150 -0.81 12.23 -4.33
N SER A 151 -2.06 12.26 -4.78
CA SER A 151 -3.18 12.80 -4.00
C SER A 151 -3.36 12.06 -2.67
N GLY A 152 -3.20 10.72 -2.69
CA GLY A 152 -3.28 9.89 -1.50
C GLY A 152 -2.13 10.13 -0.51
N ILE A 153 -0.91 10.31 -1.00
CA ILE A 153 0.27 10.63 -0.19
C ILE A 153 0.15 12.02 0.44
N GLN A 154 -0.22 13.03 -0.35
CA GLN A 154 -0.43 14.39 0.14
C GLN A 154 -1.52 14.41 1.23
N ALA A 155 -2.61 13.71 0.98
CA ALA A 155 -3.68 13.51 1.95
C ALA A 155 -3.21 12.85 3.26
N ALA A 156 -2.32 11.86 3.18
CA ALA A 156 -1.75 11.19 4.36
C ALA A 156 -0.81 12.12 5.14
N LEU A 157 0.03 12.88 4.44
CA LEU A 157 0.91 13.88 5.03
C LEU A 157 0.11 14.96 5.77
N GLU A 158 -0.90 15.54 5.13
CA GLU A 158 -1.76 16.56 5.75
C GLU A 158 -2.50 16.03 6.99
N ALA A 159 -2.88 14.75 6.99
CA ALA A 159 -3.53 14.13 8.13
C ALA A 159 -2.55 13.91 9.29
N ALA A 160 -1.32 13.48 8.99
CA ALA A 160 -0.27 13.28 9.98
C ALA A 160 0.18 14.61 10.61
N ASP A 161 0.38 15.66 9.80
CA ASP A 161 0.78 16.99 10.27
C ASP A 161 -0.24 17.61 11.23
N ARG A 162 -1.54 17.35 11.02
CA ARG A 162 -2.60 17.85 11.93
C ARG A 162 -2.68 17.09 13.25
N ALA A 163 -2.13 15.88 13.32
CA ALA A 163 -2.20 15.00 14.48
C ALA A 163 -0.91 15.01 15.32
N ALA A 164 0.17 15.62 14.81
CA ALA A 164 1.44 15.83 15.49
C ALA A 164 1.39 17.06 16.43
#